data_AF-A0A9P8D3E4-F1
#
_entry.id   AF-A0A9P8D3E4-F1
#
_cell.length_a   1.000
_cell.length_b   1.000
_cell.length_c   1.000
_cell.angle_alpha   90.00
_cell.angle_beta   90.00
_cell.angle_gamma   90.00
#
_symmetry.space_group_name_H-M   'P 1'
#
loop_
_entity.id
_entity.type
_entity.pdbx_description
1 polymer ?
#
loop_
_entity_poly.entity_id
_entity_poly.type
_entity_poly.pdbx_seq_one_letter_code
_entity_poly.pdbx_strand_id
1 'polypeptide(L)'
;MTDTASAKHEDYLGEKRDFDNEKDMKFDDDINLEEEQENSPIEAVRLAVPITDDPTLPVVTFRFWVLSFLFTALGATITQYYFFRSTSGTYSIFFVNLVTYSMGKFMARVLPEKKISVFGYEMSLNPGPFNIKEHALIGIAVSTGSSSAYAIEIVASTDLFLNFRINALGSLLLIITTQSVGYGMAGMLRRYLVYPAEMVWWSNLVQVRVQTYWGSGLIYGALGPARMFAFDGKYWFIYIGFIIGLIVPALFWLLSKKFPGVKWSAINIAIIAQGMGAFPNGYVTGIVMILGTALLFQYYIYKYHKVWWTKYTFILSAALDTGAAFTGLILFLFLGRGISPNVGVDIPSWWANHYVDDNSNYPNAPYRGIDRCGAAGKNWTSGTL
;
A
#
# COMPACT_ATOMS: atom_id res chain seq x y z
N MET A 1 8.92 15.92 -65.81
CA MET A 1 8.33 15.15 -64.69
C MET A 1 7.78 16.18 -63.71
N THR A 2 6.50 16.49 -63.86
CA THR A 2 5.75 17.56 -63.17
C THR A 2 4.80 16.96 -62.14
N ASP A 3 4.70 17.64 -60.99
CA ASP A 3 3.54 17.87 -60.13
C ASP A 3 2.59 16.73 -59.75
N THR A 4 2.37 16.53 -58.44
CA THR A 4 1.23 17.15 -57.72
C THR A 4 1.18 16.67 -56.26
N ALA A 5 1.49 17.58 -55.34
CA ALA A 5 1.03 17.54 -53.96
C ALA A 5 -0.25 18.38 -53.89
N SER A 6 -1.42 17.74 -53.93
CA SER A 6 -2.74 18.28 -53.57
C SER A 6 -3.81 17.32 -54.10
N ALA A 7 -4.31 16.41 -53.26
CA ALA A 7 -5.60 15.75 -53.43
C ALA A 7 -5.84 14.78 -52.27
N LYS A 8 -6.58 15.25 -51.26
CA LYS A 8 -7.53 14.52 -50.39
C LYS A 8 -7.82 15.33 -49.11
N HIS A 9 -8.07 16.62 -49.31
CA HIS A 9 -8.51 17.54 -48.26
C HIS A 9 -9.85 18.15 -48.68
N GLU A 10 -10.80 17.34 -49.12
CA GLU A 10 -12.15 17.77 -49.50
C GLU A 10 -13.03 16.53 -49.60
N ASP A 11 -13.67 16.18 -48.50
CA ASP A 11 -14.98 15.53 -48.41
C ASP A 11 -15.36 15.51 -46.92
N TYR A 12 -16.65 15.68 -46.62
CA TYR A 12 -17.27 15.88 -45.28
C TYR A 12 -17.51 17.33 -44.80
N LEU A 13 -17.82 18.26 -45.71
CA LEU A 13 -18.66 19.42 -45.36
C LEU A 13 -19.92 19.39 -46.21
N GLY A 14 -21.04 18.95 -45.62
CA GLY A 14 -22.31 18.91 -46.35
C GLY A 14 -23.47 18.17 -45.71
N GLU A 15 -23.80 18.43 -44.44
CA GLU A 15 -25.19 18.27 -43.99
C GLU A 15 -25.47 19.30 -42.88
N LYS A 16 -26.03 20.46 -43.28
CA LYS A 16 -26.61 21.40 -42.31
C LYS A 16 -27.81 20.69 -41.69
N ARG A 17 -27.67 20.21 -40.46
CA ARG A 17 -28.82 19.88 -39.61
C ARG A 17 -29.21 21.15 -38.88
N ASP A 18 -30.44 21.57 -39.09
CA ASP A 18 -31.07 22.72 -38.47
C ASP A 18 -30.98 22.60 -36.95
N PHE A 19 -30.35 23.58 -36.31
CA PHE A 19 -30.25 23.72 -34.86
C PHE A 19 -31.57 24.28 -34.31
N ASP A 20 -32.64 23.52 -34.40
CA ASP A 20 -33.90 23.80 -33.71
C ASP A 20 -34.40 22.53 -33.03
N ASN A 21 -33.74 22.14 -31.93
CA ASN A 21 -34.31 21.27 -30.90
C ASN A 21 -33.46 21.34 -29.61
N GLU A 22 -33.72 22.37 -28.80
CA GLU A 22 -33.19 22.53 -27.43
C GLU A 22 -33.63 21.40 -26.46
N LYS A 23 -34.45 20.45 -26.93
CA LYS A 23 -34.93 19.30 -26.15
C LYS A 23 -34.10 18.04 -26.30
N ASP A 24 -33.32 17.88 -27.37
CA ASP A 24 -32.55 16.66 -27.59
C ASP A 24 -31.16 16.70 -26.91
N MET A 25 -30.68 17.89 -26.53
CA MET A 25 -29.39 18.09 -25.84
C MET A 25 -29.45 17.81 -24.32
N LYS A 26 -30.65 17.79 -23.72
CA LYS A 26 -30.81 17.52 -22.28
C LYS A 26 -30.78 16.03 -21.93
N PHE A 27 -31.07 15.14 -22.89
CA PHE A 27 -31.10 13.71 -22.62
C PHE A 27 -29.71 13.07 -22.55
N ASP A 28 -28.72 13.58 -23.30
CA ASP A 28 -27.34 13.08 -23.23
C ASP A 28 -26.56 13.63 -22.04
N ASP A 29 -26.82 14.87 -21.59
CA ASP A 29 -26.17 15.44 -20.41
C ASP A 29 -26.65 14.76 -19.12
N ASP A 30 -27.94 14.41 -18.99
CA ASP A 30 -28.45 13.71 -17.81
C ASP A 30 -27.89 12.28 -17.68
N ILE A 31 -27.66 11.57 -18.81
CA ILE A 31 -27.04 10.24 -18.80
C ILE A 31 -25.54 10.31 -18.43
N ASN A 32 -24.82 11.34 -18.90
CA ASN A 32 -23.41 11.56 -18.54
C ASN A 32 -23.23 12.00 -17.09
N LEU A 33 -24.17 12.79 -16.54
CA LEU A 33 -24.11 13.26 -15.15
C LEU A 33 -24.37 12.15 -14.14
N GLU A 34 -25.24 11.17 -14.46
CA GLU A 34 -25.44 9.99 -13.62
C GLU A 34 -24.23 9.04 -13.65
N GLU A 35 -23.60 8.81 -14.82
CA GLU A 35 -22.34 8.05 -14.93
C GLU A 35 -21.14 8.76 -14.29
N GLU A 36 -21.11 10.10 -14.28
CA GLU A 36 -20.12 10.89 -13.53
C GLU A 36 -20.40 10.90 -12.01
N GLN A 37 -21.66 10.83 -11.57
CA GLN A 37 -22.04 10.73 -10.16
C GLN A 37 -21.77 9.35 -9.54
N GLU A 38 -21.91 8.26 -10.31
CA GLU A 38 -21.52 6.92 -9.86
C GLU A 38 -19.99 6.74 -9.80
N ASN A 39 -19.24 7.62 -10.45
CA ASN A 39 -17.79 7.50 -10.51
C ASN A 39 -17.08 8.11 -9.30
N SER A 40 -15.97 7.47 -8.90
CA SER A 40 -15.13 8.03 -7.85
C SER A 40 -14.60 9.40 -8.28
N PRO A 41 -14.59 10.42 -7.39
CA PRO A 41 -14.01 11.73 -7.68
C PRO A 41 -12.50 11.67 -7.98
N ILE A 42 -11.85 10.54 -7.66
CA ILE A 42 -10.42 10.33 -7.88
C ILE A 42 -10.21 9.50 -9.14
N GLU A 43 -9.60 10.12 -10.15
CA GLU A 43 -9.35 9.54 -11.47
C GLU A 43 -8.63 8.17 -11.40
N ALA A 44 -7.63 8.05 -10.52
CA ALA A 44 -6.87 6.80 -10.37
C ALA A 44 -7.75 5.62 -9.93
N VAL A 45 -8.81 5.87 -9.15
CA VAL A 45 -9.78 4.87 -8.68
C VAL A 45 -10.74 4.52 -9.80
N ARG A 46 -11.29 5.52 -10.49
CA ARG A 46 -12.16 5.35 -11.67
C ARG A 46 -11.52 4.46 -12.73
N LEU A 47 -10.25 4.68 -13.02
CA LEU A 47 -9.57 3.87 -14.02
C LEU A 47 -9.37 2.43 -13.53
N ALA A 48 -9.32 2.20 -12.21
CA ALA A 48 -8.87 0.95 -11.57
C ALA A 48 -9.93 -0.07 -11.26
N VAL A 49 -11.12 0.39 -10.92
CA VAL A 49 -12.21 -0.45 -10.46
C VAL A 49 -13.35 -0.29 -11.45
N PRO A 50 -13.96 -1.39 -11.91
CA PRO A 50 -15.15 -1.32 -12.74
C PRO A 50 -16.31 -0.77 -11.91
N ILE A 51 -17.17 0.03 -12.54
CA ILE A 51 -18.32 0.69 -11.89
C ILE A 51 -19.43 -0.34 -11.59
N THR A 52 -19.53 -1.38 -12.41
CA THR A 52 -20.58 -2.41 -12.33
C THR A 52 -20.21 -3.54 -11.36
N ASP A 53 -21.14 -3.93 -10.49
CA ASP A 53 -21.04 -5.11 -9.61
C ASP A 53 -22.18 -6.11 -9.83
N ASP A 54 -21.88 -7.41 -9.81
CA ASP A 54 -22.88 -8.50 -9.84
C ASP A 54 -22.98 -9.18 -8.46
N PRO A 55 -24.06 -8.95 -7.68
CA PRO A 55 -24.23 -9.48 -6.33
C PRO A 55 -24.51 -10.99 -6.28
N THR A 56 -24.83 -11.63 -7.40
CA THR A 56 -25.23 -13.06 -7.42
C THR A 56 -24.05 -14.02 -7.38
N LEU A 57 -22.83 -13.52 -7.62
CA LEU A 57 -21.66 -14.36 -7.77
C LEU A 57 -21.21 -14.98 -6.43
N PRO A 58 -20.89 -16.29 -6.40
CA PRO A 58 -20.44 -16.95 -5.18
C PRO A 58 -19.06 -16.43 -4.75
N VAL A 59 -18.91 -16.17 -3.46
CA VAL A 59 -17.67 -15.61 -2.88
C VAL A 59 -16.99 -16.60 -1.94
N VAL A 60 -17.73 -17.16 -0.98
CA VAL A 60 -17.21 -18.11 0.01
C VAL A 60 -17.42 -19.54 -0.49
N THR A 61 -16.50 -20.02 -1.31
CA THR A 61 -16.54 -21.37 -1.91
C THR A 61 -15.60 -22.35 -1.20
N PHE A 62 -15.63 -23.63 -1.60
CA PHE A 62 -14.63 -24.61 -1.17
C PHE A 62 -13.20 -24.22 -1.60
N ARG A 63 -13.03 -23.72 -2.82
CA ARG A 63 -11.72 -23.30 -3.35
C ARG A 63 -11.16 -22.12 -2.54
N PHE A 64 -12.03 -21.18 -2.12
CA PHE A 64 -11.64 -20.09 -1.23
C PHE A 64 -10.99 -20.61 0.06
N TRP A 65 -11.63 -21.56 0.75
CA TRP A 65 -11.10 -22.11 2.01
C TRP A 65 -9.78 -22.84 1.81
N VAL A 66 -9.70 -23.71 0.79
CA VAL A 66 -8.49 -24.50 0.51
C VAL A 66 -7.31 -23.59 0.16
N LEU A 67 -7.50 -22.66 -0.79
CA LEU A 67 -6.43 -21.78 -1.23
C LEU A 67 -6.04 -20.77 -0.14
N SER A 68 -7.01 -20.18 0.56
CA SER A 68 -6.71 -19.23 1.63
C SER A 68 -5.96 -19.91 2.77
N PHE A 69 -6.40 -21.09 3.23
CA PHE A 69 -5.73 -21.79 4.32
C PHE A 69 -4.29 -22.18 3.95
N LEU A 70 -4.09 -22.72 2.74
CA LEU A 70 -2.77 -23.12 2.25
C LEU A 70 -1.80 -21.93 2.20
N PHE A 71 -2.17 -20.84 1.53
CA PHE A 71 -1.29 -19.68 1.37
C PHE A 71 -1.14 -18.85 2.64
N THR A 72 -2.15 -18.84 3.52
CA THR A 72 -2.05 -18.24 4.86
C THR A 72 -1.08 -19.02 5.73
N ALA A 73 -1.17 -20.35 5.78
CA ALA A 73 -0.26 -21.18 6.58
C ALA A 73 1.20 -21.05 6.13
N LEU A 74 1.44 -21.05 4.81
CA LEU A 74 2.77 -20.81 4.24
C LEU A 74 3.28 -19.41 4.58
N GLY A 75 2.44 -18.39 4.35
CA GLY A 75 2.78 -17.00 4.63
C GLY A 75 3.12 -16.76 6.10
N ALA A 76 2.25 -17.21 7.00
CA ALA A 76 2.43 -17.08 8.45
C ALA A 76 3.70 -17.80 8.94
N THR A 77 4.02 -18.98 8.38
CA THR A 77 5.25 -19.69 8.76
C THR A 77 6.50 -18.92 8.35
N ILE A 78 6.51 -18.36 7.13
CA ILE A 78 7.65 -17.59 6.61
C ILE A 78 7.82 -16.29 7.40
N THR A 79 6.75 -15.53 7.61
CA THR A 79 6.81 -14.25 8.32
C THR A 79 7.17 -14.44 9.79
N GLN A 80 6.61 -15.46 10.45
CA GLN A 80 6.95 -15.77 11.84
C GLN A 80 8.41 -16.19 12.00
N TYR A 81 8.94 -16.96 11.05
CA TYR A 81 10.35 -17.37 11.04
C TYR A 81 11.30 -16.17 10.94
N TYR A 82 11.00 -15.22 10.05
CA TYR A 82 11.83 -14.03 9.87
C TYR A 82 11.63 -12.98 10.95
N PHE A 83 10.54 -13.01 11.71
CA PHE A 83 10.27 -12.06 12.79
C PHE A 83 11.38 -12.02 13.86
N PHE A 84 11.98 -13.17 14.17
CA PHE A 84 13.08 -13.27 15.15
C PHE A 84 14.48 -13.22 14.53
N ARG A 85 14.59 -13.03 13.21
CA ARG A 85 15.87 -12.92 12.51
C ARG A 85 16.19 -11.49 12.14
N SER A 86 17.49 -11.17 12.11
CA SER A 86 18.00 -9.89 11.62
C SER A 86 17.83 -9.71 10.10
N THR A 87 17.66 -10.79 9.36
CA THR A 87 17.32 -10.78 7.93
C THR A 87 15.81 -10.80 7.76
N SER A 88 15.25 -9.86 7.00
CA SER A 88 13.82 -9.85 6.68
C SER A 88 13.55 -10.55 5.34
N GLY A 89 12.66 -11.55 5.35
CA GLY A 89 12.10 -12.14 4.15
C GLY A 89 10.65 -11.68 3.98
N THR A 90 10.33 -11.05 2.85
CA THR A 90 8.99 -10.54 2.57
C THR A 90 8.14 -11.58 1.85
N TYR A 91 6.96 -11.89 2.39
CA TYR A 91 5.97 -12.72 1.72
C TYR A 91 5.10 -11.85 0.79
N SER A 92 5.28 -12.01 -0.53
CA SER A 92 4.63 -11.13 -1.52
C SER A 92 3.19 -11.54 -1.79
N ILE A 93 2.24 -10.63 -1.52
CA ILE A 93 0.82 -10.84 -1.85
C ILE A 93 0.57 -10.90 -3.36
N PHE A 94 1.40 -10.24 -4.18
CA PHE A 94 1.29 -10.30 -5.64
C PHE A 94 1.59 -11.69 -6.19
N PHE A 95 2.58 -12.37 -5.61
CA PHE A 95 2.87 -13.76 -5.94
C PHE A 95 1.68 -14.65 -5.61
N VAL A 96 1.09 -14.48 -4.41
CA VAL A 96 -0.10 -15.23 -4.01
C VAL A 96 -1.23 -15.01 -5.00
N ASN A 97 -1.56 -13.75 -5.34
CA ASN A 97 -2.64 -13.44 -6.29
C ASN A 97 -2.42 -14.10 -7.66
N LEU A 98 -1.18 -14.14 -8.16
CA LEU A 98 -0.86 -14.79 -9.43
C LEU A 98 -1.10 -16.31 -9.37
N VAL A 99 -0.59 -16.96 -8.31
CA VAL A 99 -0.67 -18.42 -8.18
C VAL A 99 -2.08 -18.87 -7.85
N THR A 100 -2.79 -18.18 -6.95
CA THR A 100 -4.18 -18.51 -6.59
C THR A 100 -5.12 -18.38 -7.77
N TYR A 101 -4.83 -17.50 -8.73
CA TYR A 101 -5.58 -17.42 -9.98
C TYR A 101 -5.39 -18.67 -10.85
N SER A 102 -4.14 -19.06 -11.12
CA SER A 102 -3.84 -20.26 -11.92
C SER A 102 -4.40 -21.51 -11.25
N MET A 103 -4.22 -21.65 -9.94
CA MET A 103 -4.77 -22.75 -9.15
C MET A 103 -6.30 -22.71 -9.08
N GLY A 104 -6.91 -21.55 -8.91
CA GLY A 104 -8.37 -21.37 -8.86
C GLY A 104 -9.04 -21.78 -10.17
N LYS A 105 -8.48 -21.37 -11.32
CA LYS A 105 -8.94 -21.83 -12.64
C LYS A 105 -8.70 -23.32 -12.87
N PHE A 106 -7.60 -23.86 -12.38
CA PHE A 106 -7.34 -25.30 -12.45
C PHE A 106 -8.35 -26.09 -11.61
N MET A 107 -8.59 -25.69 -10.37
CA MET A 107 -9.60 -26.28 -9.49
C MET A 107 -11.01 -26.16 -10.07
N ALA A 108 -11.35 -25.05 -10.73
CA ALA A 108 -12.64 -24.89 -11.40
C ALA A 108 -12.85 -25.90 -12.55
N ARG A 109 -11.78 -26.32 -13.23
CA ARG A 109 -11.84 -27.31 -14.32
C ARG A 109 -11.79 -28.76 -13.84
N VAL A 110 -11.09 -29.01 -12.74
CA VAL A 110 -10.81 -30.37 -12.24
C VAL A 110 -11.83 -30.83 -11.19
N LEU A 111 -12.40 -29.91 -10.40
CA LEU A 111 -13.33 -30.29 -9.33
C LEU A 111 -14.70 -30.67 -9.89
N PRO A 112 -15.28 -31.80 -9.42
CA PRO A 112 -16.64 -32.19 -9.80
C PRO A 112 -17.69 -31.27 -9.14
N GLU A 113 -18.82 -31.09 -9.82
CA GLU A 113 -20.00 -30.36 -9.33
C GLU A 113 -20.79 -31.17 -8.28
N LYS A 114 -20.09 -31.73 -7.28
CA LYS A 114 -20.69 -32.56 -6.24
C LYS A 114 -20.98 -31.72 -5.00
N LYS A 115 -22.16 -31.91 -4.42
CA LYS A 115 -22.50 -31.40 -3.09
C LYS A 115 -22.01 -32.39 -2.03
N ILE A 116 -21.24 -31.93 -1.06
CA ILE A 116 -20.82 -32.70 0.11
C ILE A 116 -21.57 -32.18 1.33
N SER A 117 -22.14 -33.10 2.11
CA SER A 117 -22.66 -32.80 3.45
C SER A 117 -21.53 -32.99 4.47
N VAL A 118 -21.15 -31.92 5.16
CA VAL A 118 -20.15 -31.93 6.23
C VAL A 118 -20.81 -31.40 7.49
N PHE A 119 -20.87 -32.20 8.55
CA PHE A 119 -21.52 -31.86 9.84
C PHE A 119 -22.94 -31.27 9.71
N GLY A 120 -23.74 -31.76 8.76
CA GLY A 120 -25.11 -31.30 8.52
C GLY A 120 -25.24 -30.06 7.62
N TYR A 121 -24.14 -29.49 7.16
CA TYR A 121 -24.11 -28.40 6.18
C TYR A 121 -23.81 -28.93 4.79
N GLU A 122 -24.65 -28.59 3.81
CA GLU A 122 -24.41 -28.89 2.40
C GLU A 122 -23.49 -27.84 1.76
N MET A 123 -22.33 -28.26 1.27
CA MET A 123 -21.38 -27.41 0.57
C MET A 123 -21.17 -27.92 -0.86
N SER A 124 -21.28 -27.03 -1.84
CA SER A 124 -20.90 -27.35 -3.23
C SER A 124 -19.38 -27.28 -3.39
N LEU A 125 -18.77 -28.35 -3.92
CA LEU A 125 -17.34 -28.38 -4.27
C LEU A 125 -17.00 -27.41 -5.42
N ASN A 126 -17.90 -27.31 -6.39
CA ASN A 126 -17.71 -26.47 -7.58
C ASN A 126 -19.03 -25.75 -7.90
N PRO A 127 -19.25 -24.54 -7.34
CA PRO A 127 -20.49 -23.79 -7.57
C PRO A 127 -20.53 -23.10 -8.94
N GLY A 128 -19.41 -23.04 -9.66
CA GLY A 128 -19.33 -22.35 -10.94
C GLY A 128 -17.89 -21.93 -11.32
N PRO A 129 -17.72 -21.16 -12.41
CA PRO A 129 -16.42 -20.69 -12.85
C PRO A 129 -15.72 -19.85 -11.76
N PHE A 130 -14.39 -19.80 -11.80
CA PHE A 130 -13.60 -19.02 -10.85
C PHE A 130 -13.84 -17.52 -11.07
N ASN A 131 -14.28 -16.82 -10.03
CA ASN A 131 -14.76 -15.44 -10.10
C ASN A 131 -13.80 -14.43 -9.43
N ILE A 132 -13.92 -13.14 -9.79
CA ILE A 132 -13.17 -12.01 -9.23
C ILE A 132 -13.37 -11.87 -7.73
N LYS A 133 -14.61 -12.03 -7.25
CA LYS A 133 -14.93 -11.87 -5.82
C LYS A 133 -14.30 -12.96 -4.99
N GLU A 134 -14.34 -14.20 -5.47
CA GLU A 134 -13.69 -15.35 -4.85
C GLU A 134 -12.17 -15.15 -4.80
N HIS A 135 -11.56 -14.68 -5.90
CA HIS A 135 -10.12 -14.38 -5.96
C HIS A 135 -9.71 -13.23 -5.03
N ALA A 136 -10.47 -12.14 -5.03
CA ALA A 136 -10.26 -10.99 -4.17
C ALA A 136 -10.34 -11.38 -2.69
N LEU A 137 -11.34 -12.20 -2.32
CA LEU A 137 -11.51 -12.67 -0.95
C LEU A 137 -10.34 -13.56 -0.50
N ILE A 138 -9.80 -14.43 -1.38
CA ILE A 138 -8.57 -15.19 -1.08
C ILE A 138 -7.42 -14.23 -0.79
N GLY A 139 -7.23 -13.20 -1.62
CA GLY A 139 -6.18 -12.20 -1.43
C GLY A 139 -6.30 -11.47 -0.08
N ILE A 140 -7.52 -11.10 0.32
CA ILE A 140 -7.79 -10.46 1.62
C ILE A 140 -7.51 -11.43 2.78
N ALA A 141 -7.96 -12.69 2.68
CA ALA A 141 -7.74 -13.68 3.74
C ALA A 141 -6.26 -14.00 3.93
N VAL A 142 -5.48 -14.09 2.85
CA VAL A 142 -4.04 -14.35 2.93
C VAL A 142 -3.27 -13.12 3.41
N SER A 143 -3.60 -11.91 2.95
CA SER A 143 -2.89 -10.70 3.37
C SER A 143 -3.07 -10.43 4.87
N THR A 144 -4.26 -10.70 5.40
CA THR A 144 -4.58 -10.53 6.82
C THR A 144 -4.01 -11.66 7.69
N GLY A 145 -4.10 -12.91 7.23
CA GLY A 145 -3.67 -14.08 8.00
C GLY A 145 -2.17 -14.37 7.97
N SER A 146 -1.41 -13.85 7.00
CA SER A 146 0.02 -14.15 6.86
C SER A 146 0.96 -13.25 7.68
N SER A 147 0.42 -12.27 8.43
CA SER A 147 1.22 -11.36 9.24
C SER A 147 1.58 -11.95 10.62
N SER A 148 2.75 -11.58 11.15
CA SER A 148 3.16 -11.97 12.51
C SER A 148 2.39 -11.15 13.55
N ALA A 149 1.87 -11.79 14.59
CA ALA A 149 1.14 -11.11 15.65
C ALA A 149 2.10 -10.41 16.62
N TYR A 150 1.94 -9.09 16.82
CA TYR A 150 2.78 -8.30 17.73
C TYR A 150 2.80 -8.85 19.17
N ALA A 151 1.69 -9.45 19.63
CA ALA A 151 1.62 -10.05 20.96
C ALA A 151 2.66 -11.16 21.21
N ILE A 152 3.23 -11.76 20.14
CA ILE A 152 4.31 -12.74 20.24
C ILE A 152 5.58 -12.11 20.82
N GLU A 153 5.87 -10.85 20.51
CA GLU A 153 7.01 -10.13 21.08
C GLU A 153 6.87 -9.95 22.59
N ILE A 154 5.65 -9.70 23.09
CA ILE A 154 5.38 -9.61 24.53
C ILE A 154 5.70 -10.95 25.18
N VAL A 155 5.16 -12.05 24.65
CA VAL A 155 5.40 -13.40 25.19
C VAL A 155 6.91 -13.74 25.16
N ALA A 156 7.58 -13.50 24.03
CA ALA A 156 9.00 -13.80 23.87
C ALA A 156 9.90 -12.94 24.77
N SER A 157 9.61 -11.64 24.88
CA SER A 157 10.39 -10.72 25.73
C SER A 157 10.22 -11.01 27.21
N THR A 158 9.01 -11.41 27.66
CA THR A 158 8.78 -11.81 29.06
C THR A 158 9.53 -13.09 29.44
N ASP A 159 9.61 -14.07 28.54
CA ASP A 159 10.39 -15.29 28.79
C ASP A 159 11.90 -14.99 28.78
N LEU A 160 12.38 -14.24 27.78
CA LEU A 160 13.81 -14.02 27.57
C LEU A 160 14.44 -13.02 28.55
N PHE A 161 13.78 -11.89 28.83
CA PHE A 161 14.35 -10.79 29.62
C PHE A 161 13.88 -10.79 31.08
N LEU A 162 12.66 -11.30 31.34
CA LEU A 162 12.07 -11.28 32.68
C LEU A 162 12.04 -12.68 33.34
N ASN A 163 12.50 -13.74 32.65
CA ASN A 163 12.48 -15.12 33.11
C ASN A 163 11.09 -15.58 33.61
N PHE A 164 10.01 -14.99 33.07
CA PHE A 164 8.64 -15.29 33.45
C PHE A 164 7.93 -15.96 32.28
N ARG A 165 7.57 -17.25 32.45
CA ARG A 165 6.90 -18.03 31.41
C ARG A 165 5.39 -17.98 31.56
N ILE A 166 4.74 -17.36 30.58
CA ILE A 166 3.28 -17.42 30.42
C ILE A 166 2.90 -18.81 29.91
N ASN A 167 1.87 -19.41 30.49
CA ASN A 167 1.37 -20.72 30.04
C ASN A 167 0.88 -20.65 28.57
N ALA A 168 0.92 -21.76 27.84
CA ALA A 168 0.59 -21.81 26.40
C ALA A 168 -0.84 -21.29 26.12
N LEU A 169 -1.80 -21.70 26.95
CA LEU A 169 -3.19 -21.22 26.88
C LEU A 169 -3.27 -19.70 27.11
N GLY A 170 -2.52 -19.18 28.10
CA GLY A 170 -2.49 -17.74 28.39
C GLY A 170 -1.90 -16.93 27.22
N SER A 171 -0.85 -17.44 26.58
CA SER A 171 -0.24 -16.83 25.41
C SER A 171 -1.19 -16.85 24.21
N LEU A 172 -1.89 -17.95 23.98
CA LEU A 172 -2.88 -18.09 22.90
C LEU A 172 -4.08 -17.16 23.11
N LEU A 173 -4.60 -17.06 24.34
CA LEU A 173 -5.67 -16.12 24.67
C LEU A 173 -5.23 -14.67 24.53
N LEU A 174 -3.99 -14.33 24.92
CA LEU A 174 -3.43 -12.99 24.71
C LEU A 174 -3.37 -12.64 23.21
N ILE A 175 -2.89 -13.56 22.38
CA ILE A 175 -2.81 -13.35 20.93
C ILE A 175 -4.22 -13.21 20.33
N ILE A 176 -5.16 -14.10 20.67
CA ILE A 176 -6.53 -14.03 20.10
C ILE A 176 -7.24 -12.74 20.52
N THR A 177 -7.15 -12.35 21.79
CA THR A 177 -7.82 -11.15 22.30
C THR A 177 -7.27 -9.88 21.66
N THR A 178 -5.94 -9.73 21.55
CA THR A 178 -5.32 -8.57 20.88
C THR A 178 -5.71 -8.46 19.41
N GLN A 179 -5.71 -9.57 18.67
CA GLN A 179 -6.17 -9.57 17.27
C GLN A 179 -7.68 -9.27 17.15
N SER A 180 -8.50 -9.79 18.05
CA SER A 180 -9.96 -9.57 18.06
C SER A 180 -10.31 -8.10 18.32
N VAL A 181 -9.58 -7.45 19.23
CA VAL A 181 -9.72 -6.00 19.49
C VAL A 181 -9.37 -5.19 18.24
N GLY A 182 -8.28 -5.54 17.54
CA GLY A 182 -7.87 -4.88 16.30
C GLY A 182 -8.92 -4.98 15.19
N TYR A 183 -9.40 -6.20 14.89
CA TYR A 183 -10.44 -6.40 13.88
C TYR A 183 -11.80 -5.78 14.30
N GLY A 184 -12.13 -5.81 15.59
CA GLY A 184 -13.34 -5.15 16.11
C GLY A 184 -13.29 -3.64 15.92
N MET A 185 -12.15 -3.01 16.22
CA MET A 185 -11.95 -1.57 16.02
C MET A 185 -11.98 -1.19 14.54
N ALA A 186 -11.35 -1.98 13.66
CA ALA A 186 -11.42 -1.78 12.21
C ALA A 186 -12.87 -1.86 11.69
N GLY A 187 -13.66 -2.80 12.22
CA GLY A 187 -15.09 -2.94 11.89
C GLY A 187 -15.92 -1.73 12.30
N MET A 188 -15.67 -1.16 13.49
CA MET A 188 -16.36 0.05 13.97
C MET A 188 -15.97 1.29 13.16
N LEU A 189 -14.69 1.43 12.80
CA LEU A 189 -14.17 2.59 12.08
C LEU A 189 -14.37 2.52 10.56
N ARG A 190 -14.82 1.38 10.01
CA ARG A 190 -15.06 1.22 8.56
C ARG A 190 -15.97 2.31 7.98
N ARG A 191 -16.91 2.82 8.79
CA ARG A 191 -17.85 3.85 8.36
C ARG A 191 -17.16 5.17 8.02
N TYR A 192 -16.07 5.46 8.72
CA TYR A 192 -15.30 6.70 8.57
C TYR A 192 -14.09 6.51 7.66
N LEU A 193 -13.50 5.32 7.62
CA LEU A 193 -12.24 5.05 6.90
C LEU A 193 -12.42 4.43 5.50
N VAL A 194 -13.60 3.91 5.17
CA VAL A 194 -13.82 3.14 3.93
C VAL A 194 -14.96 3.70 3.08
N TYR A 195 -16.10 4.09 3.67
CA TYR A 195 -17.25 4.56 2.87
C TYR A 195 -17.10 5.95 2.24
N PRO A 196 -16.41 6.95 2.85
CA PRO A 196 -16.25 8.25 2.18
C PRO A 196 -15.39 8.12 0.92
N ALA A 197 -15.88 8.66 -0.21
CA ALA A 197 -15.23 8.53 -1.52
C ALA A 197 -13.83 9.19 -1.60
N GLU A 198 -13.54 10.10 -0.67
CA GLU A 198 -12.24 10.76 -0.53
C GLU A 198 -11.17 9.83 0.09
N MET A 199 -11.57 8.74 0.77
CA MET A 199 -10.67 7.86 1.51
C MET A 199 -10.04 6.81 0.59
N VAL A 200 -8.88 7.13 0.00
CA VAL A 200 -8.16 6.24 -0.92
C VAL A 200 -6.98 5.53 -0.26
N TRP A 201 -7.02 4.20 -0.34
CA TRP A 201 -5.93 3.31 0.07
C TRP A 201 -5.03 2.96 -1.12
N TRP A 202 -4.09 3.84 -1.43
CA TRP A 202 -3.20 3.74 -2.60
C TRP A 202 -2.49 2.38 -2.74
N SER A 203 -2.04 1.79 -1.64
CA SER A 203 -1.40 0.47 -1.65
C SER A 203 -2.35 -0.65 -2.11
N ASN A 204 -3.63 -0.56 -1.72
CA ASN A 204 -4.65 -1.54 -2.08
C ASN A 204 -5.11 -1.35 -3.52
N LEU A 205 -5.07 -0.11 -4.04
CA LEU A 205 -5.45 0.19 -5.41
C LEU A 205 -4.62 -0.60 -6.43
N VAL A 206 -3.31 -0.75 -6.17
CA VAL A 206 -2.42 -1.56 -7.02
C VAL A 206 -2.81 -3.04 -6.96
N GLN A 207 -3.25 -3.53 -5.80
CA GLN A 207 -3.70 -4.92 -5.66
C GLN A 207 -5.02 -5.16 -6.40
N VAL A 208 -5.99 -4.26 -6.26
CA VAL A 208 -7.29 -4.37 -6.94
C VAL A 208 -7.10 -4.39 -8.46
N ARG A 209 -6.22 -3.53 -8.99
CA ARG A 209 -5.83 -3.56 -10.42
C ARG A 209 -5.39 -4.94 -10.89
N VAL A 210 -4.53 -5.60 -10.13
CA VAL A 210 -4.01 -6.94 -10.48
C VAL A 210 -5.13 -7.99 -10.46
N GLN A 211 -6.10 -7.85 -9.56
CA GLN A 211 -7.24 -8.77 -9.45
C GLN A 211 -8.29 -8.54 -10.54
N THR A 212 -8.53 -7.29 -10.95
CA THR A 212 -9.51 -6.93 -11.99
C THR A 212 -9.02 -7.19 -13.41
N TYR A 213 -7.73 -7.01 -13.66
CA TYR A 213 -7.15 -7.08 -15.01
C TYR A 213 -6.35 -8.38 -15.23
N TRP A 214 -7.07 -9.50 -15.13
CA TRP A 214 -6.61 -10.91 -15.10
C TRP A 214 -5.64 -11.38 -16.20
N GLY A 215 -5.51 -10.65 -17.31
CA GLY A 215 -4.61 -10.95 -18.43
C GLY A 215 -3.61 -9.84 -18.73
N SER A 216 -4.02 -8.59 -18.59
CA SER A 216 -3.12 -7.45 -18.73
C SER A 216 -2.19 -7.27 -17.54
N GLY A 217 -2.46 -7.83 -16.35
CA GLY A 217 -1.50 -7.88 -15.24
C GLY A 217 -0.24 -8.69 -15.56
N LEU A 218 -0.32 -9.74 -16.39
CA LEU A 218 0.85 -10.45 -16.90
C LEU A 218 1.63 -9.58 -17.90
N ILE A 219 0.89 -8.83 -18.73
CA ILE A 219 1.44 -7.89 -19.71
C ILE A 219 2.10 -6.72 -18.98
N TYR A 220 1.49 -6.11 -17.97
CA TYR A 220 2.05 -5.03 -17.15
C TYR A 220 3.10 -5.52 -16.15
N GLY A 221 3.08 -6.80 -15.75
CA GLY A 221 4.19 -7.43 -15.02
C GLY A 221 5.45 -7.58 -15.89
N ALA A 222 5.29 -7.71 -17.21
CA ALA A 222 6.39 -7.78 -18.18
C ALA A 222 6.77 -6.41 -18.79
N LEU A 223 5.78 -5.58 -19.16
CA LEU A 223 5.95 -4.23 -19.73
C LEU A 223 6.20 -3.17 -18.65
N GLY A 224 5.66 -3.33 -17.45
CA GLY A 224 5.81 -2.38 -16.35
C GLY A 224 7.28 -2.18 -16.00
N PRO A 225 8.09 -3.23 -15.80
CA PRO A 225 9.53 -3.10 -15.60
C PRO A 225 10.23 -2.43 -16.78
N ALA A 226 9.82 -2.73 -18.01
CA ALA A 226 10.37 -2.11 -19.22
C ALA A 226 10.02 -0.62 -19.32
N ARG A 227 8.81 -0.19 -18.98
CA ARG A 227 8.44 1.25 -19.04
C ARG A 227 8.86 2.04 -17.79
N MET A 228 8.95 1.38 -16.63
CA MET A 228 9.32 2.03 -15.37
C MET A 228 10.82 2.11 -15.18
N PHE A 229 11.54 1.02 -15.45
CA PHE A 229 12.96 0.90 -15.13
C PHE A 229 13.88 0.92 -16.35
N ALA A 230 13.42 0.77 -17.60
CA ALA A 230 14.34 0.93 -18.73
C ALA A 230 15.02 2.30 -18.74
N PHE A 231 16.08 2.46 -19.53
CA PHE A 231 16.85 3.71 -19.60
C PHE A 231 16.01 4.94 -20.00
N ASP A 232 14.87 4.74 -20.65
CA ASP A 232 13.89 5.78 -21.02
C ASP A 232 12.72 5.92 -19.99
N GLY A 233 12.73 5.10 -18.95
CA GLY A 233 11.69 5.07 -17.91
C GLY A 233 11.96 6.03 -16.75
N LYS A 234 10.90 6.44 -16.05
CA LYS A 234 10.94 7.43 -14.94
C LYS A 234 11.87 7.00 -13.77
N TYR A 235 12.13 5.70 -13.60
CA TYR A 235 12.88 5.13 -12.47
C TYR A 235 14.22 4.50 -12.86
N TRP A 236 14.77 4.84 -14.03
CA TRP A 236 16.05 4.30 -14.51
C TRP A 236 17.20 4.54 -13.51
N PHE A 237 17.16 5.65 -12.76
CA PHE A 237 18.18 6.04 -11.79
C PHE A 237 18.35 5.03 -10.64
N ILE A 238 17.37 4.15 -10.40
CA ILE A 238 17.48 3.08 -9.39
C ILE A 238 18.63 2.14 -9.72
N TYR A 239 18.99 1.98 -11.00
CA TYR A 239 20.14 1.16 -11.38
C TYR A 239 21.48 1.72 -10.90
N ILE A 240 21.58 3.04 -10.73
CA ILE A 240 22.76 3.69 -10.13
C ILE A 240 22.93 3.22 -8.68
N GLY A 241 21.84 2.92 -7.98
CA GLY A 241 21.85 2.38 -6.62
C GLY A 241 22.60 1.05 -6.52
N PHE A 242 22.52 0.16 -7.53
CA PHE A 242 23.29 -1.08 -7.54
C PHE A 242 24.79 -0.84 -7.65
N ILE A 243 25.19 0.15 -8.48
CA ILE A 243 26.59 0.55 -8.64
C ILE A 243 27.12 1.14 -7.32
N ILE A 244 26.35 2.03 -6.69
CA ILE A 244 26.70 2.60 -5.38
C ILE A 244 26.83 1.48 -4.33
N GLY A 245 25.89 0.53 -4.31
CA GLY A 245 25.93 -0.62 -3.40
C GLY A 245 27.16 -1.50 -3.56
N LEU A 246 27.73 -1.58 -4.77
CA LEU A 246 28.97 -2.32 -5.04
C LEU A 246 30.23 -1.49 -4.69
N ILE A 247 30.20 -0.19 -4.94
CA ILE A 247 31.34 0.72 -4.69
C ILE A 247 31.53 1.00 -3.20
N VAL A 248 30.46 1.21 -2.43
CA VAL A 248 30.56 1.63 -1.02
C VAL A 248 31.32 0.61 -0.15
N PRO A 249 31.06 -0.71 -0.21
CA PRO A 249 31.84 -1.70 0.54
C PRO A 249 33.31 -1.74 0.12
N ALA A 250 33.59 -1.64 -1.19
CA ALA A 250 34.95 -1.65 -1.73
C ALA A 250 35.75 -0.40 -1.28
N LEU A 251 35.09 0.76 -1.26
CA LEU A 251 35.68 2.01 -0.77
C LEU A 251 36.02 1.93 0.72
N PHE A 252 35.13 1.37 1.55
CA PHE A 252 35.37 1.19 2.98
C PHE A 252 36.47 0.16 3.27
N TRP A 253 36.58 -0.88 2.46
CA TRP A 253 37.70 -1.83 2.55
C TRP A 253 39.04 -1.18 2.18
N LEU A 254 39.08 -0.29 1.18
CA LEU A 254 40.28 0.49 0.85
C LEU A 254 40.64 1.48 1.96
N LEU A 255 39.65 2.16 2.53
CA LEU A 255 39.83 3.08 3.64
C LEU A 255 40.33 2.37 4.91
N SER A 256 39.87 1.14 5.16
CA SER A 256 40.34 0.36 6.30
C SER A 256 41.81 -0.05 6.21
N LYS A 257 42.31 -0.27 4.99
CA LYS A 257 43.75 -0.46 4.74
C LYS A 257 44.56 0.83 4.91
N LYS A 258 44.01 1.98 4.54
CA LYS A 258 44.71 3.27 4.60
C LYS A 258 44.76 3.86 6.02
N PHE A 259 43.75 3.60 6.85
CA PHE A 259 43.65 4.11 8.22
C PHE A 259 43.44 2.98 9.24
N PRO A 260 44.49 2.24 9.61
CA PRO A 260 44.40 1.12 10.55
C PRO A 260 44.05 1.54 12.00
N GLY A 261 44.12 2.83 12.34
CA GLY A 261 43.81 3.36 13.67
C GLY A 261 42.32 3.54 13.98
N VAL A 262 41.43 3.39 12.99
CA VAL A 262 39.98 3.53 13.18
C VAL A 262 39.34 2.17 13.46
N LYS A 263 38.39 2.12 14.40
CA LYS A 263 37.62 0.91 14.71
C LYS A 263 36.57 0.63 13.62
N TRP A 264 37.01 0.16 12.45
CA TRP A 264 36.14 -0.15 11.30
C TRP A 264 35.02 -1.16 11.60
N SER A 265 35.22 -2.03 12.60
CA SER A 265 34.19 -2.97 13.08
C SER A 265 32.98 -2.31 13.74
N ALA A 266 33.09 -1.03 14.14
CA ALA A 266 31.97 -0.27 14.70
C ALA A 266 31.04 0.33 13.62
N ILE A 267 31.46 0.34 12.35
CA ILE A 267 30.69 0.92 11.25
C ILE A 267 30.07 -0.20 10.42
N ASN A 268 28.75 -0.35 10.50
CA ASN A 268 28.02 -1.32 9.70
C ASN A 268 27.29 -0.63 8.53
N ILE A 269 27.91 -0.69 7.36
CA ILE A 269 27.41 -0.08 6.12
C ILE A 269 26.05 -0.68 5.71
N ALA A 270 25.85 -1.98 5.92
CA ALA A 270 24.60 -2.64 5.55
C ALA A 270 23.43 -2.11 6.39
N ILE A 271 23.64 -1.85 7.67
CA ILE A 271 22.62 -1.24 8.55
C ILE A 271 22.32 0.19 8.12
N ILE A 272 23.36 0.99 7.81
CA ILE A 272 23.20 2.38 7.35
C ILE A 272 22.42 2.41 6.02
N ALA A 273 22.79 1.56 5.05
CA ALA A 273 22.12 1.46 3.77
C ALA A 273 20.66 0.98 3.90
N GLN A 274 20.38 0.07 4.84
CA GLN A 274 19.02 -0.35 5.15
C GLN A 274 18.18 0.81 5.71
N GLY A 275 18.75 1.63 6.60
CA GLY A 275 18.08 2.84 7.11
C GLY A 275 17.74 3.86 6.03
N MET A 276 18.53 3.94 4.94
CA MET A 276 18.23 4.79 3.78
C MET A 276 17.06 4.26 2.92
N GLY A 277 16.72 2.97 3.04
CA GLY A 277 15.59 2.36 2.37
C GLY A 277 14.23 2.70 2.99
N ALA A 278 14.22 3.29 4.19
CA ALA A 278 13.02 3.83 4.81
C ALA A 278 12.62 5.16 4.13
N PHE A 279 11.93 5.05 2.99
CA PHE A 279 11.45 6.21 2.24
C PHE A 279 10.59 7.15 3.11
N PRO A 280 10.77 8.49 3.01
CA PRO A 280 9.84 9.41 3.61
C PRO A 280 8.52 9.43 2.82
N ASN A 281 7.43 9.04 3.49
CA ASN A 281 6.08 9.41 3.09
C ASN A 281 5.84 10.89 3.47
N GLY A 282 6.38 11.83 2.69
CA GLY A 282 6.13 13.27 2.88
C GLY A 282 7.36 14.07 3.34
N TYR A 283 7.15 15.02 4.24
CA TYR A 283 8.16 16.00 4.66
C TYR A 283 9.37 15.37 5.36
N VAL A 284 10.57 15.86 5.02
CA VAL A 284 11.87 15.40 5.55
C VAL A 284 12.00 15.63 7.07
N THR A 285 11.14 16.47 7.65
CA THR A 285 11.08 16.75 9.09
C THR A 285 11.06 15.48 9.95
N GLY A 286 10.36 14.43 9.50
CA GLY A 286 10.31 13.15 10.23
C GLY A 286 11.69 12.54 10.47
N ILE A 287 12.59 12.61 9.49
CA ILE A 287 13.95 12.03 9.58
C ILE A 287 14.80 12.81 10.57
N VAL A 288 14.74 14.15 10.53
CA VAL A 288 15.51 15.01 11.45
C VAL A 288 15.05 14.78 12.89
N MET A 289 13.74 14.64 13.10
CA MET A 289 13.18 14.35 14.42
C MET A 289 13.55 12.94 14.92
N ILE A 290 13.51 11.91 14.05
CA ILE A 290 13.96 10.56 14.40
C ILE A 290 15.44 10.59 14.81
N LEU A 291 16.29 11.27 14.04
CA LEU A 291 17.71 11.37 14.33
C LEU A 291 17.98 12.14 15.63
N GLY A 292 17.28 13.26 15.86
CA GLY A 292 17.37 14.04 17.10
C GLY A 292 16.95 13.23 18.33
N THR A 293 15.83 12.50 18.21
CA THR A 293 15.33 11.63 19.30
C THR A 293 16.29 10.47 19.55
N ALA A 294 16.82 9.84 18.50
CA ALA A 294 17.82 8.79 18.62
C ALA A 294 19.09 9.30 19.32
N LEU A 295 19.61 10.47 18.95
CA LEU A 295 20.78 11.06 19.61
C LEU A 295 20.50 11.40 21.08
N LEU A 296 19.33 11.95 21.40
CA LEU A 296 18.97 12.27 22.77
C LEU A 296 18.90 10.99 23.63
N PHE A 297 18.13 9.99 23.20
CA PHE A 297 17.88 8.80 24.01
C PHE A 297 19.01 7.76 23.96
N GLN A 298 19.57 7.51 22.79
CA GLN A 298 20.59 6.45 22.60
C GLN A 298 22.02 6.95 22.81
N TYR A 299 22.29 8.24 22.63
CA TYR A 299 23.62 8.80 22.88
C TYR A 299 23.69 9.58 24.20
N TYR A 300 22.88 10.63 24.38
CA TYR A 300 22.99 11.50 25.55
C TYR A 300 22.49 10.81 26.85
N ILE A 301 21.23 10.37 26.88
CA ILE A 301 20.62 9.77 28.08
C ILE A 301 21.30 8.43 28.42
N TYR A 302 21.60 7.61 27.43
CA TYR A 302 22.33 6.36 27.66
C TYR A 302 23.72 6.59 28.29
N LYS A 303 24.46 7.63 27.84
CA LYS A 303 25.81 7.93 28.31
C LYS A 303 25.84 8.58 29.69
N TYR A 304 24.94 9.53 29.96
CA TYR A 304 24.97 10.32 31.20
C TYR A 304 23.98 9.84 32.28
N HIS A 305 22.90 9.15 31.90
CA HIS A 305 21.81 8.73 32.80
C HIS A 305 21.41 7.25 32.63
N LYS A 306 22.41 6.37 32.54
CA LYS A 306 22.23 4.93 32.23
C LYS A 306 21.25 4.18 33.15
N VAL A 307 21.24 4.51 34.45
CA VAL A 307 20.34 3.86 35.43
C VAL A 307 18.87 4.21 35.16
N TRP A 308 18.60 5.46 34.77
CA TRP A 308 17.26 5.90 34.40
C TRP A 308 16.84 5.27 33.08
N TRP A 309 17.72 5.28 32.09
CA TRP A 309 17.47 4.72 30.76
C TRP A 309 17.04 3.24 30.85
N THR A 310 17.78 2.44 31.62
CA THR A 310 17.49 1.00 31.76
C THR A 310 16.14 0.71 32.42
N LYS A 311 15.66 1.60 33.30
CA LYS A 311 14.41 1.40 34.04
C LYS A 311 13.18 1.92 33.30
N TYR A 312 13.29 3.05 32.60
CA TYR A 312 12.13 3.80 32.13
C TYR A 312 12.01 3.95 30.62
N THR A 313 13.09 3.76 29.85
CA THR A 313 13.05 4.02 28.40
C THR A 313 12.02 3.16 27.67
N PHE A 314 11.87 1.88 28.04
CA PHE A 314 10.89 1.01 27.41
C PHE A 314 9.45 1.47 27.68
N ILE A 315 9.15 1.81 28.94
CA ILE A 315 7.82 2.31 29.34
C ILE A 315 7.51 3.65 28.66
N LEU A 316 8.50 4.55 28.60
CA LEU A 316 8.34 5.84 27.93
C LEU A 316 8.14 5.68 26.41
N SER A 317 8.86 4.76 25.75
CA SER A 317 8.66 4.47 24.33
C SER A 317 7.23 4.00 24.06
N ALA A 318 6.72 3.04 24.85
CA ALA A 318 5.35 2.55 24.73
C ALA A 318 4.31 3.66 24.95
N ALA A 319 4.57 4.56 25.91
CA ALA A 319 3.71 5.72 26.16
C ALA A 319 3.73 6.72 25.00
N LEU A 320 4.89 6.97 24.38
CA LEU A 320 5.03 7.86 23.22
C LEU A 320 4.32 7.30 21.99
N ASP A 321 4.41 5.99 21.72
CA ASP A 321 3.71 5.35 20.60
C ASP A 321 2.19 5.45 20.78
N THR A 322 1.70 5.20 22.00
CA THR A 322 0.28 5.35 22.34
C THR A 322 -0.17 6.80 22.23
N GLY A 323 0.65 7.74 22.70
CA GLY A 323 0.40 9.17 22.61
C GLY A 323 0.32 9.66 21.16
N ALA A 324 1.25 9.23 20.31
CA ALA A 324 1.25 9.56 18.89
C ALA A 324 -0.01 9.04 18.18
N ALA A 325 -0.47 7.82 18.50
CA ALA A 325 -1.72 7.28 17.98
C ALA A 325 -2.94 8.12 18.43
N PHE A 326 -2.97 8.51 19.71
CA PHE A 326 -4.04 9.36 20.25
C PHE A 326 -4.05 10.77 19.63
N THR A 327 -2.88 11.38 19.48
CA THR A 327 -2.73 12.67 18.80
C THR A 327 -3.15 12.56 17.34
N GLY A 328 -2.76 11.49 16.64
CA GLY A 328 -3.21 11.23 15.27
C GLY A 328 -4.73 11.15 15.14
N LEU A 329 -5.39 10.48 16.09
CA LEU A 329 -6.85 10.43 16.16
C LEU A 329 -7.48 11.81 16.39
N ILE A 330 -6.93 12.61 17.32
CA ILE A 330 -7.42 13.97 17.59
C ILE A 330 -7.23 14.88 16.38
N LEU A 331 -6.04 14.84 15.75
CA LEU A 331 -5.76 15.59 14.52
C LEU A 331 -6.74 15.21 13.41
N PHE A 332 -7.01 13.91 13.24
CA PHE A 332 -7.97 13.42 12.26
C PHE A 332 -9.39 13.94 12.53
N LEU A 333 -9.87 13.84 13.77
CA LEU A 333 -11.24 14.21 14.14
C LEU A 333 -11.50 15.72 14.02
N PHE A 334 -10.53 16.57 14.37
CA PHE A 334 -10.72 18.03 14.48
C PHE A 334 -10.04 18.87 13.39
N LEU A 335 -8.86 18.47 12.90
CA LEU A 335 -8.11 19.21 11.88
C LEU A 335 -8.24 18.59 10.48
N GLY A 336 -8.44 17.27 10.39
CA GLY A 336 -8.65 16.56 9.12
C GLY A 336 -10.07 16.61 8.56
N ARG A 337 -10.98 17.38 9.17
CA ARG A 337 -12.42 17.43 8.83
C ARG A 337 -13.12 16.05 8.90
N GLY A 338 -12.57 15.10 9.67
CA GLY A 338 -13.03 13.71 9.71
C GLY A 338 -14.44 13.48 10.27
N ILE A 339 -15.01 14.43 11.03
CA ILE A 339 -16.37 14.34 11.59
C ILE A 339 -17.41 15.03 10.69
N SER A 340 -17.06 16.15 10.04
CA SER A 340 -17.94 16.91 9.16
C SER A 340 -17.12 17.86 8.28
N PRO A 341 -17.47 18.04 6.99
CA PRO A 341 -16.82 19.00 6.10
C PRO A 341 -16.84 20.44 6.64
N ASN A 342 -17.82 20.75 7.49
CA ASN A 342 -18.11 22.09 8.00
C ASN A 342 -17.48 22.38 9.38
N VAL A 343 -16.82 21.38 9.99
CA VAL A 343 -16.14 21.51 11.28
C VAL A 343 -14.68 21.13 11.07
N GLY A 344 -13.92 22.07 10.52
CA GLY A 344 -12.47 21.94 10.33
C GLY A 344 -11.76 23.19 10.80
N VAL A 345 -10.74 23.02 11.63
CA VAL A 345 -9.78 24.09 11.92
C VAL A 345 -8.70 24.04 10.85
N ASP A 346 -8.45 25.16 10.17
CA ASP A 346 -7.37 25.22 9.18
C ASP A 346 -6.02 24.98 9.87
N ILE A 347 -5.19 24.16 9.23
CA ILE A 347 -3.93 23.73 9.83
C ILE A 347 -3.00 24.95 9.91
N PRO A 348 -2.52 25.34 11.11
CA PRO A 348 -1.60 26.46 11.23
C PRO A 348 -0.32 26.15 10.47
N SER A 349 0.14 27.12 9.68
CA SER A 349 1.43 27.02 9.01
C SER A 349 2.55 27.32 10.00
N TRP A 350 3.55 26.46 10.02
CA TRP A 350 4.75 26.64 10.86
C TRP A 350 5.96 26.05 10.15
N TRP A 351 7.14 26.25 10.74
CA TRP A 351 8.42 25.90 10.13
C TRP A 351 8.54 24.44 9.65
N ALA A 352 7.75 23.50 10.20
CA ALA A 352 7.74 22.11 9.77
C ALA A 352 6.50 21.69 8.96
N ASN A 353 5.54 22.59 8.74
CA ASN A 353 4.34 22.36 7.97
C ASN A 353 3.92 23.66 7.25
N HIS A 354 4.56 23.93 6.11
CA HIS A 354 4.20 25.07 5.27
C HIS A 354 3.14 24.65 4.25
N TYR A 355 1.97 25.30 4.31
CA TYR A 355 0.94 25.23 3.27
C TYR A 355 1.37 26.16 2.12
N VAL A 356 1.50 25.63 0.90
CA VAL A 356 1.71 26.44 -0.30
C VAL A 356 0.35 26.58 -0.96
N ASP A 357 -0.17 27.81 -1.01
CA ASP A 357 -1.36 28.12 -1.80
C ASP A 357 -1.07 27.86 -3.29
N ASP A 358 -1.88 26.99 -3.91
CA ASP A 358 -1.83 26.65 -5.35
C ASP A 358 -1.96 27.87 -6.28
N ASN A 359 -2.41 29.02 -5.76
CA ASN A 359 -2.59 30.26 -6.52
C ASN A 359 -1.40 31.22 -6.46
N SER A 360 -0.30 30.86 -5.77
CA SER A 360 0.84 31.75 -5.63
C SER A 360 1.95 31.39 -6.63
N ASN A 361 2.09 32.26 -7.64
CA ASN A 361 3.00 32.17 -8.77
C ASN A 361 4.48 32.40 -8.36
N TYR A 362 4.95 31.77 -7.28
CA TYR A 362 6.31 31.89 -6.79
C TYR A 362 7.18 30.71 -7.24
N PRO A 363 8.20 30.93 -8.09
CA PRO A 363 9.05 29.85 -8.62
C PRO A 363 10.04 29.24 -7.61
N ASN A 364 9.95 29.58 -6.31
CA ASN A 364 10.93 29.20 -5.29
C ASN A 364 10.33 28.47 -4.07
N ALA A 365 9.25 27.70 -4.26
CA ALA A 365 8.79 26.78 -3.22
C ALA A 365 9.72 25.54 -3.15
N PRO A 366 10.30 25.20 -1.98
CA PRO A 366 11.06 23.97 -1.83
C PRO A 366 10.08 22.80 -1.88
N TYR A 367 10.09 22.12 -3.04
CA TYR A 367 9.34 20.93 -3.39
C TYR A 367 7.82 21.14 -3.54
N ARG A 368 7.41 21.46 -4.79
CA ARG A 368 6.26 20.77 -5.38
C ARG A 368 6.44 19.29 -5.07
N GLY A 369 5.53 18.68 -4.31
CA GLY A 369 5.45 17.24 -4.26
C GLY A 369 5.42 16.78 -5.71
N ILE A 370 6.46 16.07 -6.15
CA ILE A 370 6.50 15.54 -7.52
C ILE A 370 5.16 14.84 -7.70
N ASP A 371 4.36 15.31 -8.65
CA ASP A 371 3.18 14.61 -9.11
C ASP A 371 3.60 13.15 -9.26
N ARG A 372 3.06 12.30 -8.37
CA ARG A 372 3.41 10.88 -8.40
C ARG A 372 3.01 10.28 -9.77
N CYS A 373 2.19 10.98 -10.54
CA CYS A 373 1.81 10.67 -11.93
C CYS A 373 2.12 11.75 -13.01
N GLY A 374 2.84 12.84 -12.72
CA GLY A 374 3.07 13.90 -13.73
C GLY A 374 1.81 14.63 -14.24
N ALA A 375 0.85 14.89 -13.35
CA ALA A 375 -0.49 15.37 -13.70
C ALA A 375 -0.69 16.90 -13.60
N ALA A 376 0.29 17.70 -13.17
CA ALA A 376 0.18 19.14 -13.20
C ALA A 376 0.66 19.69 -14.55
N GLY A 377 -0.30 20.05 -15.42
CA GLY A 377 -0.05 20.88 -16.60
C GLY A 377 -0.01 20.17 -17.95
N LYS A 378 -0.39 18.88 -18.03
CA LYS A 378 -0.66 18.22 -19.31
C LYS A 378 -2.09 17.72 -19.35
N ASN A 379 -2.91 18.36 -20.18
CA ASN A 379 -4.19 17.80 -20.62
C ASN A 379 -3.87 16.48 -21.34
N TRP A 380 -4.13 15.35 -20.68
CA TRP A 380 -4.10 14.05 -21.33
C TRP A 380 -5.34 13.97 -22.23
N THR A 381 -5.17 14.36 -23.50
CA THR A 381 -6.16 14.05 -24.52
C THR A 381 -6.16 12.54 -24.71
N SER A 382 -7.28 11.91 -24.36
CA SER A 382 -7.57 10.52 -24.67
C SER A 382 -7.39 10.30 -26.18
N GLY A 383 -6.51 9.37 -26.55
CA GLY A 383 -6.33 8.97 -27.95
C GLY A 383 -4.90 9.12 -28.45
N THR A 384 -4.03 8.20 -28.03
CA THR A 384 -2.99 7.60 -28.89
C THR A 384 -2.46 6.39 -28.13
N LEU A 385 -3.06 5.25 -28.47
CA LEU A 385 -2.74 3.91 -27.97
C LEU A 385 -1.36 3.44 -28.41
#